data_AF-A0A4Q9QNQ5-F1
#
_entry.id   AF-A0A4Q9QNQ5-F1
#
_cell.length_a   1.000
_cell.length_b   1.000
_cell.length_c   1.000
_cell.angle_alpha   90.00
_cell.angle_beta   90.00
_cell.angle_gamma   90.00
#
_symmetry.space_group_name_H-M   'P 1'
#
loop_
_entity.id
_entity.type
_entity.pdbx_description
1 polymer ?
#
loop_
_entity_poly.entity_id
_entity_poly.type
_entity_poly.pdbx_seq_one_letter_code
_entity_poly.pdbx_strand_id
1 'polypeptide(L)'
;MSQNCLICESRAVITCEAAKGLALLLGLVDGAIQGARRAPMEDSYDALTNGLKEILPSYPSALRAAEDVGRFHFAGFECLCLRCGARFNEGAE
;
A
#
# COMPACT_ATOMS: atom_id res chain seq x y z
N MET A 1 -0.81 -2.79 21.46
CA MET A 1 -0.52 -1.51 22.16
C MET A 1 -0.68 -0.36 21.17
N SER A 2 -1.24 0.78 21.57
CA SER A 2 -1.29 1.95 20.69
C SER A 2 0.10 2.56 20.59
N GLN A 3 0.74 2.42 19.43
CA GLN A 3 2.02 3.06 19.16
C GLN A 3 1.80 4.55 18.97
N ASN A 4 2.18 5.33 19.98
CA ASN A 4 2.27 6.76 19.86
C ASN A 4 3.67 7.12 19.34
N CYS A 5 3.76 8.13 18.48
CA CYS A 5 5.04 8.68 18.08
C CYS A 5 5.74 9.31 19.29
N LEU A 6 6.96 8.89 19.59
CA LEU A 6 7.74 9.41 20.73
C LEU A 6 8.17 10.87 20.57
N ILE A 7 8.09 11.43 19.34
CA ILE A 7 8.52 12.81 19.04
C ILE A 7 7.38 13.81 19.17
N CYS A 8 6.18 13.44 18.71
CA CYS A 8 5.04 14.37 18.67
C CYS A 8 3.77 13.84 19.37
N GLU A 9 3.90 12.71 20.08
CA GLU A 9 2.84 12.02 20.83
C GLU A 9 1.61 11.63 20.00
N SER A 10 1.69 11.73 18.68
CA SER A 10 0.60 11.42 17.76
C SER A 10 0.34 9.93 17.68
N ARG A 11 -0.94 9.55 17.64
CA ARG A 11 -1.43 8.19 17.36
C ARG A 11 -1.43 7.83 15.87
N ALA A 12 -1.18 8.80 14.99
CA ALA A 12 -1.13 8.58 13.55
C ALA A 12 0.22 7.93 13.19
N VAL A 13 0.37 6.65 13.53
CA VAL A 13 1.54 5.82 13.25
C VAL A 13 1.10 4.66 12.38
N ILE A 14 1.91 4.35 11.35
CA ILE A 14 1.71 3.19 10.48
C ILE A 14 2.97 2.32 10.52
N THR A 15 2.79 1.01 10.52
CA THR A 15 3.91 0.06 10.45
C THR A 15 4.38 -0.13 9.00
N CYS A 16 5.62 -0.55 8.83
CA CYS A 16 6.22 -0.85 7.54
C CYS A 16 5.40 -1.91 6.80
N GLU A 17 5.03 -2.99 7.48
CA GLU A 17 4.21 -4.05 6.88
C GLU A 17 2.80 -3.58 6.50
N ALA A 18 2.16 -2.74 7.32
CA ALA A 18 0.87 -2.14 6.96
C ALA A 18 1.00 -1.24 5.73
N ALA A 19 2.04 -0.41 5.65
CA ALA A 19 2.29 0.47 4.51
C ALA A 19 2.62 -0.31 3.23
N LYS A 20 3.44 -1.38 3.32
CA LYS A 20 3.72 -2.31 2.23
C LYS A 20 2.44 -2.98 1.73
N GLY A 21 1.59 -3.45 2.64
CA GLY A 21 0.30 -4.03 2.32
C GLY A 21 -0.63 -3.05 1.59
N LEU A 22 -0.69 -1.79 2.04
CA LEU A 22 -1.46 -0.75 1.35
C LEU A 22 -0.91 -0.47 -0.05
N ALA A 23 0.40 -0.39 -0.22
CA ALA A 23 1.02 -0.17 -1.53
C ALA A 23 0.73 -1.33 -2.50
N LEU A 24 0.79 -2.57 -2.02
CA LEU A 24 0.40 -3.75 -2.79
C LEU A 24 -1.07 -3.66 -3.22
N LEU A 25 -1.98 -3.39 -2.27
CA LEU A 25 -3.41 -3.28 -2.56
C LEU A 25 -3.72 -2.18 -3.57
N LEU A 26 -3.10 -1.01 -3.44
CA LEU A 26 -3.27 0.10 -4.38
C LEU A 26 -2.77 -0.27 -5.78
N GLY A 27 -1.63 -0.96 -5.90
CA GLY A 27 -1.13 -1.43 -7.19
C GLY A 27 -2.06 -2.45 -7.87
N LEU A 28 -2.66 -3.37 -7.09
CA LEU A 28 -3.64 -4.32 -7.61
C LEU A 28 -4.95 -3.64 -8.06
N VAL A 29 -5.42 -2.66 -7.27
CA VAL A 29 -6.62 -1.88 -7.60
C VAL A 29 -6.37 -1.02 -8.84
N ASP A 30 -5.20 -0.41 -8.99
CA ASP A 30 -4.84 0.34 -10.20
C ASP A 30 -4.88 -0.57 -11.44
N GLY A 31 -4.28 -1.76 -11.35
CA GLY A 31 -4.36 -2.79 -12.38
C GLY A 31 -5.80 -3.14 -12.76
N ALA A 32 -6.65 -3.38 -11.75
CA ALA A 32 -8.07 -3.68 -11.98
C ALA A 32 -8.82 -2.52 -12.63
N ILE A 33 -8.56 -1.27 -12.23
CA ILE A 33 -9.17 -0.07 -12.84
C ILE A 33 -8.71 0.07 -14.29
N GLN A 34 -7.43 -0.15 -14.58
CA GLN A 34 -6.91 -0.11 -15.95
C GLN A 34 -7.55 -1.21 -16.82
N GLY A 35 -7.73 -2.42 -16.30
CA GLY A 35 -8.45 -3.50 -16.97
C GLY A 35 -9.91 -3.17 -17.26
N ALA A 36 -10.62 -2.65 -16.27
CA ALA A 36 -12.01 -2.26 -16.42
C ALA A 36 -12.20 -1.16 -17.47
N ARG A 37 -11.29 -0.18 -17.52
CA ARG A 37 -11.32 0.91 -18.52
C ARG A 37 -11.06 0.46 -19.96
N ARG A 38 -10.47 -0.73 -20.16
CA ARG A 38 -10.26 -1.31 -21.51
C ARG A 38 -11.51 -2.00 -22.05
N ALA A 39 -12.53 -2.24 -21.21
CA ALA A 39 -13.78 -2.82 -21.66
C ALA A 39 -14.63 -1.80 -22.45
N PRO A 40 -15.42 -2.24 -23.44
CA PRO A 40 -16.42 -1.40 -24.08
C PRO A 40 -17.37 -0.78 -23.03
N MET A 41 -17.67 0.52 -23.18
CA MET A 41 -18.42 1.31 -22.18
C MET A 41 -19.85 0.82 -21.88
N GLU A 42 -20.39 -0.08 -22.71
CA GLU A 42 -21.80 -0.50 -22.66
C GLU A 42 -22.04 -1.76 -21.80
N ASP A 43 -21.00 -2.53 -21.46
CA ASP A 43 -21.14 -3.76 -20.70
C ASP A 43 -20.39 -3.72 -19.36
N SER A 44 -21.15 -3.48 -18.29
CA SER A 44 -20.65 -3.44 -16.91
C SER A 44 -20.09 -4.78 -16.44
N TYR A 45 -20.54 -5.90 -17.00
CA TYR A 45 -20.03 -7.22 -16.67
C TYR A 45 -18.65 -7.45 -17.31
N ASP A 46 -18.47 -7.03 -18.56
CA ASP A 46 -17.16 -7.07 -19.23
C ASP A 46 -16.16 -6.14 -18.54
N ALA A 47 -16.58 -4.96 -18.08
CA ALA A 47 -15.73 -4.08 -17.28
C ALA A 47 -15.25 -4.74 -15.98
N LEU A 48 -16.16 -5.39 -15.24
CA LEU A 48 -15.80 -6.09 -14.00
C LEU A 48 -14.87 -7.27 -14.26
N THR A 49 -15.18 -8.10 -15.26
CA THR A 49 -14.38 -9.30 -15.56
C THR A 49 -13.01 -8.95 -16.11
N ASN A 50 -12.90 -7.93 -16.97
CA ASN A 50 -11.61 -7.45 -17.46
C ASN A 50 -10.78 -6.82 -16.33
N GLY A 51 -11.40 -6.07 -15.42
CA GLY A 51 -10.72 -5.56 -14.24
C GLY A 51 -10.16 -6.69 -13.35
N LEU A 52 -10.97 -7.70 -13.03
CA LEU A 52 -10.51 -8.85 -12.23
C LEU A 52 -9.37 -9.64 -12.90
N LYS A 53 -9.41 -9.78 -14.23
CA LYS A 53 -8.35 -10.46 -15.00
C LYS A 53 -6.99 -9.74 -14.91
N GLU A 54 -6.98 -8.41 -14.76
CA GLU A 54 -5.75 -7.62 -14.69
C GLU A 54 -5.10 -7.60 -13.30
N ILE A 55 -5.76 -8.10 -12.26
CA ILE A 55 -5.18 -8.17 -10.89
C ILE A 55 -3.92 -9.03 -10.88
N LEU A 56 -3.97 -10.25 -11.43
CA LEU A 56 -2.84 -11.18 -11.40
C LEU A 56 -1.65 -10.69 -12.25
N PRO A 57 -1.82 -10.20 -13.49
CA PRO A 57 -0.76 -9.54 -14.25
C PRO A 57 -0.12 -8.34 -13.54
N SER A 58 -0.89 -7.61 -12.73
CA SER A 58 -0.41 -6.42 -12.02
C SER A 58 0.40 -6.76 -10.77
N TYR A 59 0.24 -7.96 -10.21
CA TYR A 59 0.86 -8.39 -8.95
C TYR A 59 2.39 -8.17 -8.88
N PRO A 60 3.21 -8.52 -9.89
CA PRO A 60 4.67 -8.31 -9.80
C PRO A 60 5.08 -6.84 -9.72
N SER A 61 4.29 -5.93 -10.32
CA SER A 61 4.55 -4.49 -10.25
C SER A 61 4.08 -3.91 -8.92
N ALA A 62 2.93 -4.35 -8.42
CA ALA A 62 2.39 -3.97 -7.12
C ALA A 62 3.30 -4.45 -5.97
N LEU A 63 3.87 -5.65 -6.10
CA LEU A 63 4.84 -6.18 -5.13
C LEU A 63 6.12 -5.35 -5.09
N ARG A 64 6.65 -4.94 -6.25
CA ARG A 64 7.81 -4.02 -6.31
C ARG A 64 7.51 -2.68 -5.66
N ALA A 65 6.32 -2.11 -5.89
CA ALA A 65 5.92 -0.87 -5.22
C ALA A 65 5.87 -1.03 -3.69
N ALA A 66 5.39 -2.17 -3.20
CA ALA A 66 5.44 -2.48 -1.77
C ALA A 66 6.88 -2.60 -1.24
N GLU A 67 7.77 -3.29 -1.96
CA GLU A 67 9.20 -3.38 -1.60
C GLU A 67 9.87 -2.01 -1.56
N ASP A 68 9.57 -1.13 -2.52
CA ASP A 68 10.07 0.24 -2.58
C ASP A 68 9.58 1.08 -1.38
N VAL A 69 8.34 0.86 -0.91
CA VAL A 69 7.86 1.48 0.34
C VAL A 69 8.73 1.10 1.53
N GLY A 70 9.00 -0.19 1.71
CA GLY A 70 9.88 -0.64 2.79
C GLY A 70 11.29 -0.06 2.68
N ARG A 71 11.86 -0.08 1.47
CA ARG A 71 13.23 0.36 1.22
C ARG A 71 13.41 1.87 1.35
N PHE A 72 12.55 2.67 0.72
CA PHE A 72 12.77 4.11 0.56
C PHE A 72 11.95 4.98 1.52
N HIS A 73 10.77 4.52 1.95
CA HIS A 73 9.95 5.28 2.88
C HIS A 73 10.25 4.95 4.33
N PHE A 74 10.59 3.69 4.63
CA PHE A 74 10.89 3.22 5.99
C PHE A 74 12.37 3.07 6.27
N ALA A 75 13.23 2.85 5.27
CA ALA A 75 14.68 2.79 5.43
C ALA A 75 15.15 1.82 6.53
N GLY A 76 14.44 0.70 6.70
CA GLY A 76 14.73 -0.32 7.72
C GLY A 76 14.06 -0.11 9.09
N PHE A 77 13.33 0.98 9.29
CA PHE A 77 12.53 1.19 10.50
C PHE A 77 11.17 0.49 10.42
N GLU A 78 10.60 0.14 11.57
CA GLU A 78 9.32 -0.57 11.64
C GLU A 78 8.10 0.36 11.57
N CYS A 79 8.25 1.62 11.98
CA CYS A 79 7.14 2.57 12.10
C CYS A 79 7.44 3.91 11.44
N LEU A 80 6.40 4.56 10.92
CA LEU A 80 6.40 5.93 10.41
C LEU A 80 5.26 6.71 11.06
N CYS A 81 5.57 7.87 11.65
CA CYS A 81 4.55 8.81 12.09
C CYS A 81 4.04 9.64 10.90
N LEU A 82 2.75 9.51 10.60
CA LEU A 82 2.08 10.25 9.53
C LEU A 82 1.91 11.75 9.82
N ARG A 83 2.13 12.18 11.08
CA ARG A 83 2.02 13.60 11.47
C ARG A 83 3.33 14.36 11.30
N CYS A 84 4.43 13.83 11.83
CA CYS A 84 5.73 14.53 11.84
C CYS A 84 6.80 13.87 10.97
N GLY A 85 6.53 12.71 10.35
CA GLY A 85 7.47 12.00 9.49
C GLY A 85 8.56 11.23 10.24
N ALA A 86 8.50 11.16 11.57
CA ALA A 86 9.46 10.40 12.37
C ALA A 86 9.42 8.90 12.03
N ARG A 87 10.60 8.29 11.90
CA ARG A 87 10.78 6.85 11.73
C ARG A 87 11.41 6.27 12.97
N PHE A 88 10.91 5.13 13.42
CA PHE A 88 11.38 4.49 14.65
C PHE A 88 11.03 3.00 14.63
N ASN A 89 11.71 2.22 15.46
CA ASN A 89 11.35 0.82 15.70
C ASN A 89 10.33 0.75 16.83
N GLU A 90 9.53 -0.31 16.86
CA GLU A 90 8.75 -0.62 18.04
C GLU A 90 9.72 -0.78 19.22
N GLY A 91 9.36 -0.26 20.40
CA GLY A 91 10.17 -0.47 21.58
C GLY A 91 10.24 -1.97 21.85
N ALA A 92 11.45 -2.53 21.91
CA ALA A 92 11.66 -3.84 22.51
C ALA A 92 11.27 -3.71 23.99
N GLU A 93 10.20 -4.41 24.41
CA GLU A 93 9.98 -4.67 25.84
C GLU A 93 11.11 -5.54 26.41
#